data_AF-A0AAU2LH81-F1
#
_entry.id   AF-A0AAU2LH81-F1
#
_cell.length_a   1.000
_cell.length_b   1.000
_cell.length_c   1.000
_cell.angle_alpha   90.00
_cell.angle_beta   90.00
_cell.angle_gamma   90.00
#
_symmetry.space_group_name_H-M   'P 1'
#
loop_
_entity.id
_entity.type
_entity.pdbx_description
1 polymer ?
#
loop_
_entity_poly.entity_id
_entity_poly.type
_entity_poly.pdbx_seq_one_letter_code
_entity_poly.pdbx_strand_id
1 'polypeptide(L)'
;MRTHHAQTVLLAAAAALTLTACNPQTADTGKPPAPSTAAPNTPAPSGPARAAKTATLPNLVGKGLQTAQDEAQAAGFFLLKSHDALGRDRLQALDRNWKVCSQQPAAGTSIETSTTVDFGAVKLEETCPAADAPAPKPAGDTMPSFVGQGMKAVRAALPGNASITVKDAVQSRMVLQESNWKVCTQNPAAGTPLTGQPVSFTVAKTEETCP
;
A
#
# COMPACT_ATOMS: atom_id res chain seq x y z
N MET A 1 -20.92 -29.31 43.00
CA MET A 1 -21.23 -28.40 44.12
C MET A 1 -19.94 -28.09 44.87
N ARG A 2 -19.31 -26.95 44.55
CA ARG A 2 -18.24 -26.34 45.36
C ARG A 2 -18.48 -24.83 45.31
N THR A 3 -18.36 -24.25 46.48
CA THR A 3 -18.99 -23.04 46.99
C THR A 3 -18.37 -21.74 46.46
N HIS A 4 -19.22 -20.71 46.36
CA HIS A 4 -18.88 -19.33 46.03
C HIS A 4 -18.08 -18.66 47.15
N HIS A 5 -17.06 -17.88 46.80
CA HIS A 5 -16.68 -16.70 47.59
C HIS A 5 -16.38 -15.53 46.65
N ALA A 6 -17.32 -14.59 46.64
CA ALA A 6 -17.16 -13.24 46.13
C ALA A 6 -16.34 -12.43 47.12
N GLN A 7 -15.37 -11.65 46.65
CA GLN A 7 -14.81 -10.52 47.39
C GLN A 7 -14.65 -9.33 46.44
N THR A 8 -15.61 -8.42 46.58
CA THR A 8 -15.59 -7.02 46.16
C THR A 8 -14.72 -6.23 47.14
N VAL A 9 -13.74 -5.45 46.64
CA VAL A 9 -13.12 -4.35 47.39
C VAL A 9 -13.14 -3.11 46.52
N LEU A 10 -13.69 -2.03 47.09
CA LEU A 10 -13.94 -0.73 46.48
C LEU A 10 -12.69 0.16 46.42
N LEU A 11 -12.66 0.97 45.36
CA LEU A 11 -12.18 2.36 45.18
C LEU A 11 -11.18 2.98 46.18
N ALA A 12 -10.11 3.57 45.61
CA ALA A 12 -9.80 4.99 45.83
C ALA A 12 -8.93 5.54 44.69
N ALA A 13 -9.44 6.55 43.98
CA ALA A 13 -8.75 7.33 42.96
C ALA A 13 -8.21 8.63 43.59
N ALA A 14 -7.01 9.06 43.20
CA ALA A 14 -6.61 10.47 43.08
C ALA A 14 -5.13 10.57 42.61
N ALA A 15 -4.91 10.66 41.30
CA ALA A 15 -3.63 11.12 40.76
C ALA A 15 -3.82 12.55 40.24
N ALA A 16 -3.29 13.52 40.99
CA ALA A 16 -3.27 14.92 40.58
C ALA A 16 -2.13 15.13 39.57
N LEU A 17 -2.47 15.22 38.27
CA LEU A 17 -1.55 15.74 37.25
C LEU A 17 -1.75 17.26 37.14
N THR A 18 -0.75 18.02 37.58
CA THR A 18 -0.66 19.46 37.36
C THR A 18 -0.22 19.72 35.92
N LEU A 19 -1.14 20.16 35.05
CA LEU A 19 -0.81 20.78 33.77
C LEU A 19 -0.31 22.21 34.01
N THR A 20 0.99 22.44 33.89
CA THR A 20 1.53 23.80 33.76
C THR A 20 1.19 24.34 32.38
N ALA A 21 0.36 25.38 32.36
CA ALA A 21 -0.15 26.08 31.20
C ALA A 21 0.94 26.86 30.44
N CYS A 22 0.67 27.03 29.15
CA CYS A 22 1.45 27.78 28.16
C CYS A 22 1.87 29.17 28.64
N ASN A 23 3.16 29.48 28.49
CA ASN A 23 3.68 30.84 28.62
C ASN A 23 3.40 31.62 27.31
N PRO A 24 2.57 32.68 27.30
CA PRO A 24 2.40 33.51 26.13
C PRO A 24 3.67 34.37 25.94
N GLN A 25 4.32 34.20 24.79
CA GLN A 25 5.44 35.04 24.39
C GLN A 25 4.96 36.48 24.24
N THR A 26 5.47 37.34 25.12
CA THR A 26 5.35 38.79 25.09
C THR A 26 5.72 39.34 23.71
N ALA A 27 4.79 40.09 23.13
CA ALA A 27 5.04 40.94 21.98
C ALA A 27 5.97 42.08 22.42
N ASP A 28 7.15 42.17 21.81
CA ASP A 28 8.03 43.31 21.95
C ASP A 28 7.74 44.30 20.82
N THR A 29 7.16 45.43 21.20
CA THR A 29 6.86 46.57 20.34
C THR A 29 8.06 47.51 20.28
N GLY A 30 8.57 47.75 19.08
CA GLY A 30 9.13 49.07 18.75
C GLY A 30 10.61 49.11 18.38
N LYS A 31 10.91 48.85 17.09
CA LYS A 31 12.01 49.53 16.39
C LYS A 31 11.60 49.79 14.94
N PRO A 32 11.65 51.04 14.44
CA PRO A 32 11.36 51.32 13.03
C PRO A 32 12.35 50.58 12.12
N PRO A 33 11.90 49.96 11.02
CA PRO A 33 12.80 49.30 10.08
C PRO A 33 13.64 50.36 9.36
N ALA A 34 14.96 50.19 9.36
CA ALA A 34 15.86 50.97 8.52
C ALA A 34 15.58 50.64 7.03
N PRO A 35 15.76 51.60 6.09
CA PRO A 35 15.60 51.32 4.67
C PRO A 35 16.60 50.25 4.22
N SER A 36 16.10 49.05 3.92
CA SER A 36 16.89 47.97 3.34
C SER A 36 17.15 48.30 1.88
N THR A 37 18.35 48.81 1.57
CA THR A 37 18.84 48.87 0.19
C THR A 37 18.94 47.43 -0.33
N ALA A 38 18.19 47.10 -1.38
CA ALA A 38 18.27 45.80 -2.01
C ALA A 38 19.69 45.59 -2.56
N ALA A 39 20.43 44.66 -1.97
CA ALA A 39 21.66 44.15 -2.57
C ALA A 39 21.29 43.50 -3.92
N PRO A 40 22.12 43.65 -4.97
CA PRO A 40 21.92 42.92 -6.21
C PRO A 40 21.89 41.42 -5.92
N ASN A 41 20.79 40.74 -6.25
CA ASN A 41 20.69 39.29 -6.24
C ASN A 41 21.59 38.73 -7.36
N THR A 42 22.88 38.62 -7.10
CA THR A 42 23.75 37.80 -7.94
C THR A 42 23.34 36.34 -7.75
N PRO A 43 22.94 35.61 -8.80
CA PRO A 43 22.67 34.19 -8.68
C PRO A 43 23.92 33.50 -8.15
N ALA A 44 23.80 32.79 -7.03
CA ALA A 44 24.86 31.92 -6.56
C ALA A 44 25.20 30.93 -7.68
N PRO A 45 26.47 30.68 -8.00
CA PRO A 45 26.83 29.69 -9.00
C PRO A 45 26.26 28.34 -8.55
N SER A 46 25.36 27.78 -9.37
CA SER A 46 24.87 26.42 -9.21
C SER A 46 26.10 25.51 -9.16
N GLY A 47 26.34 24.88 -8.01
CA GLY A 47 27.42 23.89 -7.87
C GLY A 47 27.28 22.79 -8.93
N PRO A 48 28.38 22.10 -9.29
CA PRO A 48 28.33 21.07 -10.32
C PRO A 48 27.25 20.04 -9.99
N ALA A 49 26.35 19.80 -10.94
CA ALA A 49 25.33 18.76 -10.82
C ALA A 49 26.03 17.43 -10.53
N ARG A 50 25.67 16.78 -9.42
CA ARG A 50 26.20 15.46 -9.07
C ARG A 50 25.82 14.50 -10.19
N ALA A 51 26.82 13.93 -10.87
CA ALA A 51 26.57 12.95 -11.92
C ALA A 51 25.73 11.79 -11.38
N ALA A 52 24.70 11.41 -12.14
CA ALA A 52 23.86 10.27 -11.79
C ALA A 52 24.71 9.00 -11.80
N LYS A 53 24.62 8.22 -10.72
CA LYS A 53 25.30 6.92 -10.63
C LYS A 53 24.50 5.89 -11.41
N THR A 54 25.13 5.23 -12.35
CA THR A 54 24.52 4.14 -13.14
C THR A 54 25.07 2.78 -12.72
N ALA A 55 24.25 1.75 -12.87
CA ALA A 55 24.62 0.36 -12.66
C ALA A 55 23.80 -0.56 -13.58
N THR A 56 24.31 -1.76 -13.85
CA THR A 56 23.57 -2.80 -14.57
C THR A 56 22.61 -3.50 -13.60
N LEU A 57 21.33 -3.54 -13.93
CA LEU A 57 20.33 -4.26 -13.13
C LEU A 57 20.49 -5.79 -13.33
N PRO A 58 20.73 -6.59 -12.27
CA PRO A 58 20.84 -8.04 -12.40
C PRO A 58 19.53 -8.70 -12.88
N ASN A 59 19.64 -9.95 -13.34
CA ASN A 59 18.47 -10.79 -13.56
C ASN A 59 18.04 -11.44 -12.23
N LEU A 60 16.89 -11.02 -11.74
CA LEU A 60 16.35 -11.35 -10.42
C LEU A 60 15.11 -12.25 -10.51
N VAL A 61 14.58 -12.47 -11.72
CA VAL A 61 13.45 -13.38 -11.96
C VAL A 61 13.84 -14.82 -11.59
N GLY A 62 12.93 -15.52 -10.91
CA GLY A 62 13.10 -16.89 -10.43
C GLY A 62 13.77 -17.00 -9.06
N LYS A 63 14.31 -15.90 -8.50
CA LYS A 63 14.88 -15.87 -7.14
C LYS A 63 13.81 -15.71 -6.07
N GLY A 64 14.16 -15.99 -4.82
CA GLY A 64 13.37 -15.56 -3.66
C GLY A 64 13.37 -14.03 -3.53
N LEU A 65 12.26 -13.43 -3.08
CA LEU A 65 12.11 -11.97 -3.06
C LEU A 65 13.17 -11.27 -2.18
N GLN A 66 13.48 -11.81 -1.01
CA GLN A 66 14.56 -11.28 -0.15
C GLN A 66 15.91 -11.27 -0.88
N THR A 67 16.28 -12.41 -1.49
CA THR A 67 17.53 -12.53 -2.24
C THR A 67 17.57 -11.55 -3.41
N ALA A 68 16.45 -11.36 -4.09
CA ALA A 68 16.36 -10.42 -5.19
C ALA A 68 16.58 -8.96 -4.74
N GLN A 69 15.99 -8.57 -3.62
CA GLN A 69 16.19 -7.25 -3.03
C GLN A 69 17.64 -7.05 -2.57
N ASP A 70 18.22 -8.04 -1.89
CA ASP A 70 19.62 -7.98 -1.42
C ASP A 70 20.59 -7.84 -2.60
N GLU A 71 20.39 -8.58 -3.69
CA GLU A 71 21.21 -8.50 -4.90
C GLU A 71 21.02 -7.15 -5.63
N ALA A 72 19.80 -6.63 -5.71
CA ALA A 72 19.55 -5.31 -6.28
C ALA A 72 20.25 -4.20 -5.48
N GLN A 73 20.20 -4.27 -4.14
CA GLN A 73 20.89 -3.32 -3.25
C GLN A 73 22.41 -3.43 -3.36
N ALA A 74 22.95 -4.65 -3.45
CA ALA A 74 24.37 -4.87 -3.68
C ALA A 74 24.84 -4.27 -5.02
N ALA A 75 23.97 -4.25 -6.04
CA ALA A 75 24.21 -3.57 -7.31
C ALA A 75 23.97 -2.04 -7.26
N GLY A 76 23.53 -1.50 -6.12
CA GLY A 76 23.33 -0.07 -5.89
C GLY A 76 21.89 0.44 -6.02
N PHE A 77 20.91 -0.45 -6.26
CA PHE A 77 19.49 -0.09 -6.37
C PHE A 77 18.80 -0.17 -5.02
N PHE A 78 18.39 0.98 -4.47
CA PHE A 78 17.77 1.05 -3.15
C PHE A 78 16.27 1.40 -3.18
N LEU A 79 15.77 1.92 -4.30
CA LEU A 79 14.33 2.17 -4.47
C LEU A 79 13.68 0.89 -4.97
N LEU A 80 13.31 0.02 -4.04
CA LEU A 80 12.71 -1.27 -4.34
C LEU A 80 11.22 -1.27 -4.00
N LYS A 81 10.42 -1.84 -4.90
CA LYS A 81 9.01 -2.13 -4.71
C LYS A 81 8.75 -3.59 -5.04
N SER A 82 7.67 -4.12 -4.48
CA SER A 82 7.18 -5.43 -4.84
C SER A 82 5.67 -5.47 -4.71
N HIS A 83 5.05 -6.31 -5.53
CA HIS A 83 3.61 -6.48 -5.55
C HIS A 83 3.26 -7.95 -5.79
N ASP A 84 2.02 -8.32 -5.47
CA ASP A 84 1.48 -9.65 -5.71
C ASP A 84 1.12 -9.81 -7.19
N ALA A 85 1.91 -10.60 -7.92
CA ALA A 85 1.74 -10.80 -9.36
C ALA A 85 0.40 -11.45 -9.72
N LEU A 86 -0.31 -12.07 -8.77
CA LEU A 86 -1.65 -12.62 -8.97
C LEU A 86 -2.78 -11.61 -8.74
N GLY A 87 -2.46 -10.35 -8.42
CA GLY A 87 -3.46 -9.27 -8.29
C GLY A 87 -4.38 -9.41 -7.08
N ARG A 88 -3.98 -10.19 -6.06
CA ARG A 88 -4.77 -10.42 -4.84
C ARG A 88 -4.42 -9.43 -3.72
N ASP A 89 -3.48 -8.53 -3.99
CA ASP A 89 -3.00 -7.49 -3.08
C ASP A 89 -2.58 -8.06 -1.70
N ARG A 90 -1.95 -9.24 -1.69
CA ARG A 90 -1.45 -9.84 -0.45
C ARG A 90 -0.22 -9.08 0.04
N LEU A 91 -0.15 -8.87 1.36
CA LEU A 91 1.02 -8.26 1.99
C LEU A 91 2.20 -9.24 1.98
N GLN A 92 3.34 -8.76 1.48
CA GLN A 92 4.61 -9.47 1.47
C GLN A 92 5.35 -9.28 2.80
N ALA A 93 4.70 -9.57 3.93
CA ALA A 93 5.28 -9.31 5.26
C ALA A 93 6.52 -10.15 5.58
N LEU A 94 6.68 -11.29 4.91
CA LEU A 94 7.87 -12.15 5.00
C LEU A 94 8.32 -12.49 3.58
N ASP A 95 9.24 -11.68 3.04
CA ASP A 95 9.73 -11.77 1.65
C ASP A 95 10.31 -13.14 1.31
N ARG A 96 10.87 -13.85 2.30
CA ARG A 96 11.37 -15.22 2.16
C ARG A 96 10.29 -16.24 1.76
N ASN A 97 9.00 -15.92 1.92
CA ASN A 97 7.88 -16.77 1.48
C ASN A 97 7.40 -16.42 0.07
N TRP A 98 8.18 -15.67 -0.71
CA TRP A 98 7.84 -15.20 -2.04
C TRP A 98 8.98 -15.43 -3.03
N LYS A 99 8.61 -15.61 -4.30
CA LYS A 99 9.54 -15.69 -5.43
C LYS A 99 9.18 -14.67 -6.50
N VAL A 100 10.20 -14.12 -7.14
CA VAL A 100 10.07 -13.12 -8.20
C VAL A 100 9.68 -13.80 -9.51
N CYS A 101 8.61 -13.31 -10.13
CA CYS A 101 8.10 -13.75 -11.42
C CYS A 101 8.39 -12.76 -12.53
N SER A 102 8.42 -11.48 -12.20
CA SER A 102 8.71 -10.37 -13.11
C SER A 102 9.58 -9.32 -12.41
N GLN A 103 10.31 -8.55 -13.19
CA GLN A 103 11.00 -7.36 -12.70
C GLN A 103 10.86 -6.23 -13.71
N GLN A 104 10.81 -5.00 -13.22
CA GLN A 104 10.89 -3.80 -14.02
C GLN A 104 11.81 -2.78 -13.32
N PRO A 105 12.79 -2.15 -13.99
CA PRO A 105 13.20 -2.33 -15.39
C PRO A 105 13.71 -3.74 -15.74
N ALA A 106 13.78 -4.02 -17.04
CA ALA A 106 14.34 -5.28 -17.53
C ALA A 106 15.83 -5.42 -17.15
N ALA A 107 16.23 -6.64 -16.80
CA ALA A 107 17.59 -6.98 -16.46
C ALA A 107 18.59 -6.66 -17.58
N GLY A 108 19.86 -6.50 -17.23
CA GLY A 108 20.98 -6.24 -18.16
C GLY A 108 21.08 -4.80 -18.64
N THR A 109 20.10 -3.96 -18.37
CA THR A 109 20.13 -2.53 -18.74
C THR A 109 21.00 -1.76 -17.75
N SER A 110 21.91 -0.91 -18.25
CA SER A 110 22.59 0.09 -17.45
C SER A 110 21.67 1.29 -17.26
N ILE A 111 21.23 1.51 -16.03
CA ILE A 111 20.25 2.53 -15.67
C ILE A 111 20.74 3.31 -14.44
N GLU A 112 20.13 4.46 -14.17
CA GLU A 112 20.40 5.20 -12.95
C GLU A 112 19.99 4.38 -11.71
N THR A 113 20.85 4.33 -10.71
CA THR A 113 20.61 3.66 -9.42
C THR A 113 19.45 4.26 -8.61
N SER A 114 19.04 5.48 -8.95
CA SER A 114 17.82 6.15 -8.47
C SER A 114 16.54 5.68 -9.15
N THR A 115 16.62 4.77 -10.13
CA THR A 115 15.43 4.16 -10.75
C THR A 115 14.77 3.22 -9.76
N THR A 116 13.44 3.28 -9.65
CA THR A 116 12.68 2.30 -8.86
C THR A 116 12.66 0.97 -9.58
N VAL A 117 13.07 -0.09 -8.87
CA VAL A 117 12.94 -1.48 -9.33
C VAL A 117 11.70 -2.07 -8.67
N ASP A 118 10.78 -2.60 -9.47
CA ASP A 118 9.55 -3.24 -9.02
C ASP A 118 9.59 -4.74 -9.32
N PHE A 119 9.19 -5.55 -8.34
CA PHE A 119 9.14 -7.02 -8.45
C PHE A 119 7.69 -7.51 -8.38
N GLY A 120 7.21 -8.16 -9.44
CA GLY A 120 6.01 -8.99 -9.36
C GLY A 120 6.38 -10.33 -8.74
N ALA A 121 5.75 -10.68 -7.62
CA ALA A 121 6.08 -11.90 -6.88
C ALA A 121 4.84 -12.72 -6.51
N VAL A 122 5.02 -14.03 -6.38
CA VAL A 122 4.01 -14.99 -5.92
C VAL A 122 4.53 -15.79 -4.73
N LYS A 123 3.64 -16.50 -4.01
CA LYS A 123 4.07 -17.43 -2.97
C LYS A 123 4.91 -18.55 -3.56
N LEU A 124 5.78 -19.15 -2.76
CA LEU A 124 6.73 -20.16 -3.24
C LEU A 124 6.05 -21.32 -3.98
N GLU A 125 4.89 -21.74 -3.50
CA GLU A 125 4.09 -22.85 -4.01
C GLU A 125 3.21 -22.47 -5.22
N GLU A 126 3.10 -21.19 -5.55
CA GLU A 126 2.27 -20.70 -6.66
C GLU A 126 3.04 -20.66 -7.97
N THR A 127 2.32 -20.78 -9.08
CA THR A 127 2.90 -20.65 -10.42
C THR A 127 3.01 -19.19 -10.81
N CYS A 128 4.16 -18.79 -11.36
CA CYS A 128 4.31 -17.46 -11.93
C CYS A 128 3.37 -17.29 -13.13
N PRO A 129 2.56 -16.23 -13.19
CA PRO A 129 1.72 -15.99 -14.34
C PRO A 129 2.58 -15.58 -15.54
N ALA A 130 2.06 -15.76 -16.76
CA ALA A 130 2.76 -15.31 -17.98
C ALA A 130 2.93 -13.79 -18.03
N ALA A 131 2.00 -13.06 -17.41
CA ALA A 131 2.06 -11.64 -17.18
C ALA A 131 1.39 -11.33 -15.83
N ASP A 132 1.85 -10.28 -15.15
CA ASP A 132 1.25 -9.86 -13.89
C ASP A 132 -0.23 -9.52 -14.08
N ALA A 133 -1.05 -9.89 -13.09
CA ALA A 133 -2.45 -9.54 -13.11
C ALA A 133 -2.62 -8.01 -13.13
N PRO A 134 -3.47 -7.47 -14.01
CA PRO A 134 -3.63 -6.03 -14.11
C PRO A 134 -4.21 -5.50 -12.80
N ALA A 135 -3.65 -4.38 -12.33
CA ALA A 135 -4.23 -3.65 -11.21
C ALA A 135 -5.70 -3.28 -11.54
N PRO A 136 -6.63 -3.39 -10.58
CA PRO A 136 -7.99 -2.93 -10.81
C PRO A 136 -8.01 -1.46 -11.20
N LYS A 137 -8.86 -1.13 -12.18
CA LYS A 137 -9.03 0.26 -12.61
C LYS A 137 -9.60 1.06 -11.42
N PRO A 138 -8.99 2.20 -11.04
CA PRO A 138 -9.57 3.08 -10.04
C PRO A 138 -10.99 3.51 -10.44
N ALA A 139 -11.92 3.43 -9.51
CA ALA A 139 -13.28 3.91 -9.70
C ALA A 139 -13.28 5.45 -9.72
N GLY A 140 -13.75 6.02 -10.82
CA GLY A 140 -14.03 7.45 -10.96
C GLY A 140 -15.55 7.68 -10.89
N ASP A 141 -16.08 8.39 -11.88
CA ASP A 141 -17.52 8.69 -11.97
C ASP A 141 -18.39 7.47 -12.25
N THR A 142 -17.81 6.38 -12.76
CA THR A 142 -18.53 5.15 -13.10
C THR A 142 -17.86 3.93 -12.49
N MET A 143 -18.68 2.92 -12.22
CA MET A 143 -18.27 1.65 -11.66
C MET A 143 -17.45 0.83 -12.68
N PRO A 144 -16.18 0.47 -12.38
CA PRO A 144 -15.42 -0.45 -13.22
C PRO A 144 -15.96 -1.89 -13.17
N SER A 145 -15.54 -2.73 -14.13
CA SER A 145 -15.77 -4.17 -14.04
C SER A 145 -14.69 -4.81 -13.17
N PHE A 146 -15.11 -5.42 -12.07
CA PHE A 146 -14.26 -6.04 -11.05
C PHE A 146 -14.41 -7.57 -11.01
N VAL A 147 -15.30 -8.16 -11.80
CA VAL A 147 -15.55 -9.61 -11.82
C VAL A 147 -14.25 -10.38 -12.13
N GLY A 148 -13.96 -11.39 -11.32
CA GLY A 148 -12.75 -12.20 -11.38
C GLY A 148 -11.54 -11.62 -10.66
N GLN A 149 -11.57 -10.33 -10.26
CA GLN A 149 -10.45 -9.68 -9.58
C GLN A 149 -10.44 -9.96 -8.08
N GLY A 150 -9.28 -9.82 -7.44
CA GLY A 150 -9.10 -10.03 -6.00
C GLY A 150 -9.83 -8.96 -5.19
N MET A 151 -10.65 -9.37 -4.22
CA MET A 151 -11.54 -8.44 -3.49
C MET A 151 -10.76 -7.33 -2.74
N LYS A 152 -9.60 -7.66 -2.14
CA LYS A 152 -8.78 -6.64 -1.47
C LYS A 152 -8.27 -5.57 -2.43
N ALA A 153 -7.83 -5.99 -3.63
CA ALA A 153 -7.38 -5.06 -4.68
C ALA A 153 -8.55 -4.20 -5.18
N VAL A 154 -9.74 -4.79 -5.34
CA VAL A 154 -10.96 -4.07 -5.72
C VAL A 154 -11.34 -3.01 -4.68
N ARG A 155 -11.25 -3.35 -3.38
CA ARG A 155 -11.49 -2.39 -2.30
C ARG A 155 -10.53 -1.19 -2.38
N ALA A 156 -9.24 -1.43 -2.66
CA ALA A 156 -8.25 -0.37 -2.81
C ALA A 156 -8.50 0.54 -4.02
N ALA A 157 -9.22 0.04 -5.04
CA ALA A 157 -9.57 0.81 -6.24
C ALA A 157 -10.87 1.64 -6.08
N LEU A 158 -11.62 1.45 -5.00
CA LEU A 158 -12.82 2.23 -4.70
C LEU A 158 -12.46 3.49 -3.87
N PRO A 159 -13.30 4.54 -3.89
CA PRO A 159 -13.11 5.71 -3.03
C PRO A 159 -13.02 5.31 -1.55
N GLY A 160 -12.12 5.93 -0.79
CA GLY A 160 -11.89 5.58 0.62
C GLY A 160 -13.09 5.76 1.54
N ASN A 161 -14.11 6.52 1.12
CA ASN A 161 -15.38 6.72 1.82
C ASN A 161 -16.53 5.83 1.30
N ALA A 162 -16.26 4.92 0.35
CA ALA A 162 -17.28 4.05 -0.21
C ALA A 162 -17.81 3.08 0.86
N SER A 163 -19.13 3.01 0.99
CA SER A 163 -19.80 1.98 1.80
C SER A 163 -19.80 0.66 1.04
N ILE A 164 -19.08 -0.36 1.54
CA ILE A 164 -18.85 -1.62 0.84
C ILE A 164 -19.39 -2.81 1.65
N THR A 165 -20.27 -3.59 1.05
CA THR A 165 -20.75 -4.89 1.58
C THR A 165 -20.15 -6.03 0.76
N VAL A 166 -19.61 -7.05 1.42
CA VAL A 166 -19.03 -8.23 0.76
C VAL A 166 -19.66 -9.49 1.34
N LYS A 167 -20.15 -10.40 0.49
CA LYS A 167 -20.76 -11.68 0.90
C LYS A 167 -20.15 -12.85 0.14
N ASP A 168 -19.89 -13.95 0.84
CA ASP A 168 -19.54 -15.21 0.20
C ASP A 168 -20.74 -15.77 -0.58
N ALA A 169 -20.56 -15.98 -1.89
CA ALA A 169 -21.57 -16.47 -2.80
C ALA A 169 -21.76 -18.00 -2.73
N VAL A 170 -20.80 -18.72 -2.14
CA VAL A 170 -20.72 -20.18 -2.23
C VAL A 170 -21.21 -20.84 -0.94
N GLN A 171 -20.62 -20.49 0.20
CA GLN A 171 -20.86 -21.18 1.47
C GLN A 171 -21.34 -20.25 2.59
N SER A 172 -21.65 -18.99 2.28
CA SER A 172 -22.06 -17.97 3.26
C SER A 172 -21.05 -17.78 4.42
N ARG A 173 -19.76 -17.99 4.17
CA ARG A 173 -18.70 -17.77 5.18
C ARG A 173 -18.44 -16.27 5.40
N MET A 174 -17.82 -15.97 6.54
CA MET A 174 -17.32 -14.63 6.81
C MET A 174 -16.11 -14.31 5.92
N VAL A 175 -16.13 -13.13 5.30
CA VAL A 175 -15.04 -12.62 4.46
C VAL A 175 -14.09 -11.79 5.32
N LEU A 176 -13.11 -12.44 5.96
CA LEU A 176 -12.16 -11.78 6.86
C LEU A 176 -10.87 -11.34 6.17
N GLN A 177 -10.26 -12.24 5.38
CA GLN A 177 -9.01 -11.97 4.64
C GLN A 177 -9.32 -11.83 3.15
N GLU A 178 -9.68 -10.63 2.70
CA GLU A 178 -10.19 -10.38 1.33
C GLU A 178 -9.24 -10.79 0.20
N SER A 179 -7.93 -10.85 0.44
CA SER A 179 -6.96 -11.37 -0.56
C SER A 179 -7.16 -12.84 -0.93
N ASN A 180 -7.89 -13.60 -0.11
CA ASN A 180 -8.21 -15.00 -0.38
C ASN A 180 -9.48 -15.16 -1.22
N TRP A 181 -10.06 -14.06 -1.70
CA TRP A 181 -11.36 -14.04 -2.36
C TRP A 181 -11.29 -13.30 -3.70
N LYS A 182 -12.09 -13.76 -4.66
CA LYS A 182 -12.31 -13.09 -5.94
C LYS A 182 -13.76 -12.66 -6.09
N VAL A 183 -14.00 -11.55 -6.77
CA VAL A 183 -15.34 -11.03 -7.04
C VAL A 183 -16.05 -11.91 -8.06
N CYS A 184 -17.27 -12.34 -7.72
CA CYS A 184 -18.16 -13.08 -8.61
C CYS A 184 -19.18 -12.15 -9.25
N THR A 185 -19.84 -11.31 -8.44
CA THR A 185 -20.77 -10.30 -8.94
C THR A 185 -20.58 -8.98 -8.19
N GLN A 186 -21.03 -7.90 -8.83
CA GLN A 186 -20.96 -6.55 -8.29
C GLN A 186 -22.29 -5.83 -8.50
N ASN A 187 -22.62 -4.96 -7.56
CA ASN A 187 -23.72 -4.02 -7.68
C ASN A 187 -23.30 -2.70 -7.01
N PRO A 188 -23.33 -1.55 -7.70
CA PRO A 188 -23.79 -1.33 -9.08
C PRO A 188 -23.06 -2.14 -10.17
N ALA A 189 -23.75 -2.40 -11.28
CA ALA A 189 -23.15 -3.03 -12.44
C ALA A 189 -22.08 -2.13 -13.08
N ALA A 190 -21.14 -2.73 -13.80
CA ALA A 190 -20.10 -1.97 -14.51
C ALA A 190 -20.72 -0.90 -15.44
N GLY A 191 -20.11 0.28 -15.49
CA GLY A 191 -20.59 1.46 -16.23
C GLY A 191 -21.64 2.30 -15.49
N THR A 192 -22.20 1.81 -14.37
CA THR A 192 -23.17 2.59 -13.59
C THR A 192 -22.48 3.80 -12.93
N PRO A 193 -23.09 5.00 -12.97
CA PRO A 193 -22.58 6.15 -12.24
C PRO A 193 -22.44 5.89 -10.74
N LEU A 194 -21.32 6.30 -10.14
CA LEU A 194 -21.09 6.28 -8.71
C LEU A 194 -21.41 7.67 -8.13
N THR A 195 -22.55 7.79 -7.47
CA THR A 195 -23.07 9.01 -6.85
C THR A 195 -23.01 8.98 -5.31
N GLY A 196 -22.25 8.02 -4.75
CA GLY A 196 -22.09 7.82 -3.30
C GLY A 196 -22.99 6.74 -2.70
N GLN A 197 -23.75 6.01 -3.52
CA GLN A 197 -24.54 4.87 -3.10
C GLN A 197 -23.66 3.71 -2.58
N PRO A 198 -24.17 2.88 -1.66
CA PRO A 198 -23.47 1.67 -1.22
C PRO A 198 -23.17 0.72 -2.38
N VAL A 199 -21.99 0.10 -2.31
CA VAL A 199 -21.53 -0.92 -3.24
C VAL A 199 -21.58 -2.28 -2.56
N SER A 200 -22.01 -3.29 -3.29
CA SER A 200 -22.05 -4.68 -2.82
C SER A 200 -21.35 -5.61 -3.80
N PHE A 201 -20.63 -6.57 -3.26
CA PHE A 201 -19.98 -7.63 -4.01
C PHE A 201 -20.37 -8.99 -3.45
N THR A 202 -20.55 -9.96 -4.34
CA THR A 202 -20.46 -11.36 -3.96
C THR A 202 -19.08 -11.88 -4.33
N VAL A 203 -18.53 -12.75 -3.50
CA VAL A 203 -17.18 -13.29 -3.67
C VAL A 203 -17.16 -14.79 -3.48
N ALA A 204 -16.20 -15.46 -4.10
CA ALA A 204 -15.84 -16.85 -3.83
C ALA A 204 -14.36 -16.92 -3.44
N LYS A 205 -13.91 -18.02 -2.83
CA LYS A 205 -12.47 -18.22 -2.66
C LYS A 205 -11.79 -18.24 -4.03
N THR A 206 -10.51 -17.86 -4.08
CA THR A 206 -9.77 -17.75 -5.34
C THR A 206 -9.80 -19.07 -6.14
N GLU A 207 -9.70 -20.19 -5.43
CA GLU A 207 -9.73 -21.56 -5.92
C GLU A 207 -11.13 -22.14 -6.22
N GLU A 208 -12.20 -21.46 -5.79
CA GLU A 208 -13.58 -21.91 -6.00
C GLU A 208 -14.19 -21.30 -7.27
N THR A 209 -15.21 -21.96 -7.82
CA THR A 209 -15.97 -21.44 -8.97
C THR A 209 -17.04 -20.46 -8.52
N CYS A 210 -17.20 -19.35 -9.23
CA CYS A 210 -18.31 -18.43 -9.01
C CYS A 210 -19.63 -19.06 -9.50
N PRO A 211 -20.74 -18.91 -8.76
CA PRO A 211 -22.05 -19.39 -9.18
C PRO A 211 -22.64 -18.63 -10.37
#